data_AF-U9VW10-F1
#
_entry.id   AF-U9VW10-F1
#
_cell.length_a   1.000
_cell.length_b   1.000
_cell.length_c   1.000
_cell.angle_alpha   90.00
_cell.angle_beta   90.00
_cell.angle_gamma   90.00
#
_symmetry.space_group_name_H-M   'P 1'
#
loop_
_entity.id
_entity.type
_entity.pdbx_description
1 polymer ?
#
loop_
_entity_poly.entity_id
_entity_poly.type
_entity_poly.pdbx_seq_one_letter_code
_entity_poly.pdbx_strand_id
1 'polypeptide(L)' 'MRVVIQRVTTSQVVIDSQVMGRIGQGLNLLVGIAETDTEAELDWMV' A
#
# COMPACT_ATOMS: atom_id res chain seq x y z
N MET A 1 -9.07 -6.41 7.32
CA MET A 1 -8.06 -5.89 6.39
C MET A 1 -6.68 -6.30 6.90
N ARG A 2 -5.68 -6.50 6.03
CA ARG A 2 -4.29 -6.77 6.44
C ARG A 2 -3.32 -5.97 5.60
N VAL A 3 -2.23 -5.50 6.21
CA VAL A 3 -1.18 -4.75 5.50
C VAL A 3 0.20 -5.30 5.84
N VAL A 4 1.00 -5.50 4.80
CA VAL A 4 2.46 -5.65 4.95
C VAL A 4 3.11 -4.29 4.72
N ILE A 5 3.78 -3.79 5.76
CA ILE A 5 4.47 -2.50 5.72
C ILE A 5 5.96 -2.73 5.46
N GLN A 6 6.51 -2.03 4.47
CA GLN A 6 7.92 -2.06 4.14
C GLN A 6 8.50 -0.65 4.27
N ARG A 7 9.49 -0.47 5.15
CA ARG A 7 10.29 0.77 5.18
C ARG A 7 11.25 0.77 4.00
N VAL A 8 11.20 1.82 3.19
CA VAL A 8 11.95 1.91 1.94
C VAL A 8 12.70 3.24 1.82
N THR A 9 13.80 3.24 1.07
CA THR A 9 14.45 4.48 0.62
C THR A 9 13.83 5.00 -0.68
N THR A 10 13.25 4.12 -1.50
CA THR A 10 12.44 4.44 -2.69
C THR A 10 11.44 3.31 -2.98
N SER A 11 10.31 3.60 -3.63
CA SER A 11 9.41 2.60 -4.21
C SER A 11 8.63 3.16 -5.41
N GLN A 12 8.19 2.30 -6.34
CA GLN A 12 7.40 2.70 -7.51
C GLN A 12 6.48 1.60 -8.02
N VAL A 13 5.43 2.00 -8.74
CA VAL A 13 4.54 1.13 -9.50
C VAL A 13 4.74 1.39 -10.99
N VAL A 14 4.98 0.32 -11.76
CA VAL A 14 5.22 0.39 -13.21
C VAL A 14 4.22 -0.51 -13.94
N ILE A 15 3.56 0.03 -14.96
CA ILE A 15 2.64 -0.70 -15.86
C ILE A 15 3.07 -0.36 -17.29
N ASP A 16 3.21 -1.36 -18.16
CA ASP A 16 3.63 -1.17 -19.56
C ASP A 16 4.88 -0.29 -19.73
N SER A 17 5.87 -0.50 -18.85
CA SER A 17 7.12 0.29 -18.79
C SER A 17 6.96 1.78 -18.43
N GLN A 18 5.76 2.20 -17.99
CA GLN A 18 5.49 3.56 -17.54
C GLN A 18 5.29 3.61 -16.02
N VAL A 19 5.89 4.62 -15.36
CA VAL A 19 5.76 4.83 -13.92
C VAL A 19 4.43 5.50 -13.62
N MET A 20 3.54 4.80 -12.92
CA MET A 20 2.23 5.32 -12.51
C MET A 20 2.29 6.06 -11.17
N GLY A 21 3.24 5.68 -10.32
CA GLY A 21 3.45 6.28 -9.01
C GLY A 21 4.82 5.97 -8.46
N ARG A 22 5.40 6.91 -7.73
CA ARG A 22 6.72 6.78 -7.09
C ARG A 22 6.75 7.55 -5.79
N ILE A 23 7.45 6.98 -4.81
CA ILE A 23 7.79 7.65 -3.56
C ILE A 23 9.31 7.61 -3.32
N GLY A 24 9.81 8.57 -2.54
CA GLY A 24 11.16 8.57 -1.99
C GLY A 24 11.23 7.75 -0.69
N GLN A 25 12.02 8.21 0.28
CA GLN A 25 12.10 7.57 1.59
C GLN A 25 10.73 7.58 2.27
N GLY A 26 10.28 6.41 2.74
CA GLY A 26 8.95 6.28 3.32
C GLY A 26 8.55 4.82 3.56
N LEU A 27 7.25 4.56 3.46
CA LEU A 27 6.66 3.24 3.63
C LEU A 27 5.95 2.80 2.35
N ASN A 28 6.20 1.57 1.90
CA ASN A 28 5.40 0.89 0.89
C ASN A 28 4.43 -0.07 1.61
N LEU A 29 3.16 -0.03 1.23
CA LEU A 29 2.09 -0.81 1.83
C LEU A 29 1.54 -1.77 0.79
N LEU A 30 1.60 -3.07 1.08
CA LEU A 30 0.87 -4.10 0.35
C LEU A 30 -0.41 -4.40 1.14
N VAL A 31 -1.56 -4.03 0.58
CA VAL A 31 -2.86 -4.10 1.26
C VAL A 31 -3.66 -5.29 0.75
N GLY A 32 -4.08 -6.16 1.67
CA GLY A 32 -5.02 -7.25 1.41
C GLY A 32 -6.37 -6.94 2.04
N ILE A 33 -7.42 -6.97 1.21
CA ILE A 33 -8.81 -6.75 1.61
C ILE A 33 -9.58 -8.06 1.42
N ALA A 34 -10.28 -8.51 2.45
CA ALA A 34 -11.16 -9.68 2.44
C ALA A 34 -12.63 -9.24 2.33
N GLU A 35 -13.52 -10.14 1.88
CA GLU A 35 -14.96 -9.85 1.74
C GLU A 35 -15.63 -9.47 3.07
N THR A 36 -15.09 -9.93 4.19
CA THR A 36 -15.59 -9.63 5.54
C THR A 36 -15.10 -8.30 6.09
N ASP A 37 -14.21 -7.61 5.38
CA ASP A 37 -13.68 -6.33 5.85
C ASP A 37 -14.72 -5.23 5.68
N THR A 38 -14.82 -4.36 6.68
CA THR A 38 -15.76 -3.24 6.74
C THR A 38 -15.00 -1.92 6.89
N GLU A 39 -15.73 -0.81 6.85
CA GLU A 39 -15.17 0.52 7.09
C GLU A 39 -14.50 0.63 8.47
N ALA A 40 -14.96 -0.12 9.47
CA ALA A 40 -14.35 -0.11 10.80
C ALA A 40 -12.89 -0.61 10.81
N GLU A 41 -12.58 -1.63 10.00
CA GLU A 41 -11.20 -2.09 9.84
C GLU A 41 -10.33 -1.05 9.12
N LEU A 42 -10.90 -0.27 8.20
CA LEU A 42 -10.21 0.80 7.50
C LEU A 42 -9.90 1.97 8.44
N ASP A 43 -10.88 2.39 9.25
CA ASP A 43 -10.74 3.48 10.22
C ASP A 43 -9.67 3.19 11.27
N TRP A 44 -9.52 1.93 11.67
CA TRP A 44 -8.46 1.52 12.60
C TRP A 44 -7.05 1.66 12.01
N MET A 45 -6.92 1.73 10.68
CA MET A 45 -5.63 1.76 9.98
C MET A 45 -5.11 3.17 9.66
N VAL A 46 -5.83 4.23 10.06
CA VAL A 46 -5.49 5.65 9.82
C VAL A 46 -4.46 6.16 10.83
#